data_AF-A0A800ARW5-F1
#
_entry.id   AF-A0A800ARW5-F1
#
_cell.length_a   1.000
_cell.length_b   1.000
_cell.length_c   1.000
_cell.angle_alpha   90.00
_cell.angle_beta   90.00
_cell.angle_gamma   90.00
#
_symmetry.space_group_name_H-M   'P 1'
#
loop_
_entity.id
_entity.type
_entity.pdbx_description
1 polymer ?
#
loop_
_entity_poly.entity_id
_entity_poly.type
_entity_poly.pdbx_seq_one_letter_code
_entity_poly.pdbx_strand_id
1 'polypeptide(L)'
;MQNPAIEYDYTVAKWFSYLAILFGILGMGIGVLIAFQMAFPELNYIFGEYSLFSRLRPIHTNVVIYGFTLSGIWATWYYVGQRVLKVSLKESPLLNGIAKAHFWLYFITALAAVISLLLRYTTSKEYAQFEWPIDVLIVVIWVMWGIGIFGLIGLRREKTLYISIWYYIATFLGVAMLYLFNNMEVPTYFVAGMGDIFHSVSMYTGSNDALVQWWFGHNAVAFVFTVPIIAMIYYYLPKE
;
A
#
# COMPACT_ATOMS: atom_id res chain seq x y z
N MET A 1 -36.93 3.41 -20.78
CA MET A 1 -35.74 4.13 -21.27
C MET A 1 -34.54 3.26 -20.98
N GLN A 2 -33.89 2.68 -22.01
CA GLN A 2 -32.62 1.99 -21.81
C GLN A 2 -31.61 3.04 -21.34
N ASN A 3 -31.09 2.90 -20.12
CA ASN A 3 -29.93 3.70 -19.71
C ASN A 3 -28.81 3.40 -20.72
N PRO A 4 -28.18 4.41 -21.34
CA PRO A 4 -27.05 4.16 -22.23
C PRO A 4 -25.99 3.34 -21.47
N ALA A 5 -25.41 2.36 -22.16
CA ALA A 5 -24.39 1.50 -21.57
C ALA A 5 -23.23 2.38 -21.06
N ILE A 6 -22.95 2.31 -19.75
CA ILE A 6 -21.87 3.11 -19.14
C ILE A 6 -20.54 2.58 -19.65
N GLU A 7 -19.75 3.45 -20.27
CA GLU A 7 -18.39 3.14 -20.68
C GLU A 7 -17.41 3.46 -19.54
N TYR A 8 -16.81 2.42 -18.96
CA TYR A 8 -15.89 2.54 -17.82
C TYR A 8 -14.44 2.81 -18.24
N ASP A 9 -13.69 3.55 -17.42
CA ASP A 9 -12.25 3.74 -17.61
C ASP A 9 -11.43 2.66 -16.89
N TYR A 10 -10.85 1.71 -17.61
CA TYR A 10 -9.99 0.69 -17.00
C TYR A 10 -8.50 1.01 -17.07
N THR A 11 -8.11 2.23 -17.45
CA THR A 11 -6.70 2.59 -17.63
C THR A 11 -5.90 2.37 -16.34
N VAL A 12 -6.33 2.99 -15.25
CA VAL A 12 -5.64 2.91 -13.95
C VAL A 12 -5.73 1.50 -13.36
N ALA A 13 -6.86 0.81 -13.55
CA ALA A 13 -7.00 -0.59 -13.14
C ALA A 13 -5.95 -1.49 -13.83
N LYS A 14 -5.76 -1.35 -15.15
CA LYS A 14 -4.74 -2.10 -15.90
C LYS A 14 -3.32 -1.78 -15.44
N TRP A 15 -3.02 -0.51 -15.22
CA TRP A 15 -1.71 -0.09 -14.74
C TRP A 15 -1.36 -0.75 -13.40
N PHE A 16 -2.27 -0.70 -12.42
CA PHE A 16 -2.09 -1.38 -11.16
C PHE A 16 -2.06 -2.91 -11.28
N SER A 17 -2.82 -3.52 -12.22
CA SER A 17 -2.71 -4.96 -12.49
C SER A 17 -1.31 -5.36 -12.96
N TYR A 18 -0.72 -4.60 -13.89
CA TYR A 18 0.65 -4.84 -14.34
C TYR A 18 1.65 -4.65 -13.21
N LEU A 19 1.44 -3.62 -12.38
CA LEU A 19 2.31 -3.34 -11.25
C LEU A 19 2.22 -4.43 -10.17
N ALA A 20 1.04 -4.99 -9.93
CA ALA A 20 0.85 -6.14 -9.06
C ALA A 20 1.65 -7.34 -9.58
N ILE A 21 1.53 -7.69 -10.86
CA ILE A 21 2.30 -8.80 -11.45
C ILE A 21 3.80 -8.57 -11.30
N LEU A 22 4.28 -7.36 -11.61
CA LEU A 22 5.69 -6.99 -11.49
C LEU A 22 6.20 -7.17 -10.06
N PHE A 23 5.54 -6.55 -9.07
CA PHE A 23 5.96 -6.67 -7.68
C PHE A 23 5.73 -8.07 -7.09
N GLY A 24 4.75 -8.83 -7.60
CA GLY A 24 4.55 -10.22 -7.22
C GLY A 24 5.77 -11.06 -7.59
N ILE A 25 6.24 -10.93 -8.83
CA ILE A 25 7.46 -11.61 -9.29
C ILE A 25 8.69 -11.16 -8.50
N LEU A 26 8.89 -9.85 -8.35
CA LEU A 26 10.05 -9.31 -7.63
C LEU A 26 10.05 -9.71 -6.15
N GLY A 27 8.93 -9.49 -5.46
CA GLY A 27 8.78 -9.78 -4.03
C GLY A 27 8.95 -11.26 -3.73
N MET A 28 8.24 -12.13 -4.46
CA MET A 28 8.38 -13.58 -4.26
C MET A 28 9.75 -14.09 -4.69
N GLY A 29 10.36 -13.51 -5.74
CA GLY A 29 11.72 -13.84 -6.16
C GLY A 29 12.77 -13.53 -5.08
N ILE A 30 12.68 -12.36 -4.42
CA ILE A 30 13.52 -12.06 -3.24
C ILE A 30 13.21 -13.04 -2.10
N GLY A 31 11.94 -13.40 -1.91
CA GLY A 31 11.51 -14.40 -0.92
C GLY A 31 12.21 -15.75 -1.09
N VAL A 32 12.28 -16.24 -2.32
CA VAL A 32 13.01 -17.47 -2.66
C VAL A 32 14.51 -17.31 -2.37
N LEU A 33 15.11 -16.18 -2.75
CA LEU A 33 16.53 -15.92 -2.47
C LEU A 33 16.83 -15.93 -0.97
N ILE A 34 16.06 -15.20 -0.16
CA ILE A 34 16.29 -15.14 1.29
C ILE A 34 16.00 -16.47 1.99
N ALA A 35 15.08 -17.29 1.46
CA ALA A 35 14.88 -18.65 1.93
C ALA A 35 16.13 -19.51 1.67
N PHE A 36 16.73 -19.41 0.48
CA PHE A 36 17.99 -20.09 0.19
C PHE A 36 19.15 -19.57 1.04
N GLN A 37 19.21 -18.28 1.39
CA GLN A 37 20.22 -17.73 2.31
C GLN A 37 20.17 -18.33 3.71
N MET A 38 19.00 -18.80 4.17
CA MET A 38 18.89 -19.52 5.44
C MET A 38 19.39 -20.97 5.35
N ALA A 39 19.32 -21.59 4.18
CA ALA A 39 19.82 -22.94 3.94
C ALA A 39 21.32 -22.96 3.57
N PHE A 40 21.77 -21.93 2.84
CA PHE A 40 23.10 -21.77 2.25
C PHE A 40 23.62 -20.35 2.56
N PRO A 41 24.21 -20.14 3.76
CA PRO A 41 24.60 -18.81 4.23
C PRO A 41 25.58 -18.05 3.32
N GLU A 42 26.36 -18.75 2.49
CA GLU A 42 27.26 -18.17 1.49
C GLU A 42 26.52 -17.26 0.49
N LEU A 43 25.23 -17.51 0.24
CA LEU A 43 24.41 -16.70 -0.65
C LEU A 43 24.12 -15.29 -0.11
N ASN A 44 24.47 -14.99 1.14
CA ASN A 44 24.37 -13.63 1.69
C ASN A 44 25.35 -12.66 1.01
N TYR A 45 26.42 -13.16 0.38
CA TYR A 45 27.53 -12.34 -0.09
C TYR A 45 27.63 -12.22 -1.62
N ILE A 46 26.65 -12.74 -2.37
CA ILE A 46 26.63 -12.72 -3.86
C ILE A 46 26.73 -11.31 -4.46
N PHE A 47 26.25 -10.29 -3.75
CA PHE A 47 26.35 -8.87 -4.10
C PHE A 47 26.91 -8.05 -2.93
N GLY A 48 27.85 -8.63 -2.18
CA GLY A 48 28.46 -8.00 -1.01
C GLY A 48 27.40 -7.65 0.04
N GLU A 49 27.42 -6.40 0.51
CA GLU A 49 26.51 -5.97 1.56
C GLU A 49 25.04 -5.80 1.13
N TYR A 50 24.77 -5.66 -0.17
CA TYR A 50 23.41 -5.45 -0.69
C TYR A 50 22.59 -6.74 -0.75
N SER A 51 23.24 -7.89 -0.73
CA SER A 51 22.58 -9.19 -0.70
C SER A 51 22.41 -9.77 0.71
N LEU A 52 22.77 -9.06 1.78
CA LEU A 52 22.61 -9.59 3.13
C LEU A 52 21.13 -9.87 3.45
N PHE A 53 20.84 -11.01 4.08
CA PHE A 53 19.49 -11.40 4.49
C PHE A 53 18.79 -10.30 5.30
N SER A 54 19.53 -9.63 6.19
CA SER A 54 18.99 -8.54 7.03
C SER A 54 18.53 -7.32 6.23
N ARG A 55 19.11 -7.05 5.05
CA ARG A 55 18.66 -6.00 4.13
C ARG A 55 17.55 -6.48 3.21
N LEU A 56 17.65 -7.71 2.70
CA LEU A 56 16.68 -8.26 1.75
C LEU A 56 15.35 -8.65 2.39
N ARG A 57 15.34 -9.08 3.66
CA ARG A 57 14.11 -9.42 4.38
C ARG A 57 13.08 -8.27 4.41
N PRO A 58 13.41 -7.05 4.89
CA PRO A 58 12.44 -5.97 4.88
C PRO A 58 12.05 -5.57 3.45
N ILE A 59 12.94 -5.69 2.46
CA ILE A 59 12.58 -5.44 1.05
C ILE A 59 11.57 -6.48 0.56
N HIS A 60 11.81 -7.77 0.78
CA HIS A 60 10.86 -8.84 0.45
C HIS A 60 9.48 -8.56 1.06
N THR A 61 9.44 -8.33 2.38
CA THR A 61 8.22 -8.07 3.11
C THR A 61 7.47 -6.87 2.53
N ASN A 62 8.14 -5.73 2.34
CA ASN A 62 7.51 -4.51 1.83
C ASN A 62 7.08 -4.65 0.36
N VAL A 63 7.87 -5.30 -0.50
CA VAL A 63 7.53 -5.50 -1.91
C VAL A 63 6.34 -6.46 -2.05
N VAL A 64 6.23 -7.50 -1.23
CA VAL A 64 5.07 -8.40 -1.27
C VAL A 64 3.81 -7.70 -0.72
N ILE A 65 3.90 -7.04 0.42
CA ILE A 65 2.74 -6.40 1.06
C ILE A 65 2.33 -5.15 0.30
N TYR A 66 3.23 -4.16 0.27
CA TYR A 66 2.89 -2.84 -0.26
C TYR A 66 3.06 -2.76 -1.76
N GLY A 67 3.97 -3.53 -2.37
CA GLY A 67 4.11 -3.64 -3.82
C GLY A 67 2.99 -4.46 -4.45
N PHE A 68 3.00 -5.77 -4.22
CA PHE A 68 2.08 -6.72 -4.85
C PHE A 68 0.65 -6.59 -4.34
N THR A 69 0.42 -6.72 -3.03
CA THR A 69 -0.95 -6.80 -2.49
C THR A 69 -1.72 -5.49 -2.66
N LEU A 70 -1.15 -4.33 -2.31
CA LEU A 70 -1.84 -3.05 -2.52
C LEU A 70 -2.08 -2.74 -4.01
N SER A 71 -1.14 -3.07 -4.90
CA SER A 71 -1.38 -2.92 -6.34
C SER A 71 -2.59 -3.75 -6.80
N GLY A 72 -2.73 -4.99 -6.33
CA GLY A 72 -3.90 -5.82 -6.63
C GLY A 72 -5.22 -5.25 -6.06
N ILE A 73 -5.16 -4.70 -4.84
CA ILE A 73 -6.30 -4.05 -4.17
C ILE A 73 -6.75 -2.82 -4.97
N TRP A 74 -5.82 -1.94 -5.36
CA TRP A 74 -6.16 -0.74 -6.12
C TRP A 74 -6.59 -1.04 -7.55
N ALA A 75 -5.95 -2.00 -8.22
CA ALA A 75 -6.42 -2.50 -9.52
C ALA A 75 -7.90 -2.89 -9.43
N THR A 76 -8.24 -3.63 -8.38
CA THR A 76 -9.61 -4.10 -8.17
C THR A 76 -10.54 -2.98 -7.76
N TRP A 77 -10.14 -2.06 -6.89
CA TRP A 77 -10.96 -0.88 -6.55
C TRP A 77 -11.33 -0.10 -7.82
N TYR A 78 -10.34 0.24 -8.64
CA TYR A 78 -10.59 1.02 -9.87
C TYR A 78 -11.40 0.25 -10.91
N TYR A 79 -11.51 -1.07 -10.81
CA TYR A 79 -12.38 -1.88 -11.67
C TYR A 79 -13.80 -2.08 -11.09
N VAL A 80 -13.88 -2.48 -9.83
CA VAL A 80 -15.09 -2.88 -9.10
C VAL A 80 -15.90 -1.65 -8.69
N GLY A 81 -15.25 -0.64 -8.11
CA GLY A 81 -15.90 0.57 -7.61
C GLY A 81 -16.76 1.22 -8.68
N GLN A 82 -16.23 1.36 -9.89
CA GLN A 82 -16.98 1.89 -11.04
C GLN A 82 -18.25 1.08 -11.35
N ARG A 83 -18.14 -0.26 -11.36
CA ARG A 83 -19.23 -1.16 -11.78
C ARG A 83 -20.33 -1.34 -10.75
N VAL A 84 -19.98 -1.42 -9.47
CA VAL A 84 -20.98 -1.62 -8.40
C VAL A 84 -21.65 -0.31 -8.01
N LEU A 85 -20.99 0.83 -8.24
CA LEU A 85 -21.58 2.16 -8.06
C LEU A 85 -22.28 2.68 -9.33
N LYS A 86 -22.13 1.97 -10.46
CA LYS A 86 -22.64 2.35 -11.79
C LYS A 86 -22.22 3.77 -12.18
N VAL A 87 -20.95 4.07 -12.03
CA VAL A 87 -20.35 5.36 -12.41
C VAL A 87 -18.97 5.13 -13.01
N SER A 88 -18.68 5.81 -14.11
CA SER A 88 -17.37 5.75 -14.74
C SER A 88 -16.46 6.87 -14.24
N LEU A 89 -15.17 6.58 -14.07
CA LEU A 89 -14.15 7.60 -13.81
C LEU A 89 -14.09 8.65 -14.93
N LYS A 90 -14.50 8.32 -16.17
CA LYS A 90 -14.59 9.30 -17.28
C LYS A 90 -15.56 10.45 -16.97
N GLU A 91 -16.54 10.23 -16.11
CA GLU A 91 -17.57 11.22 -15.79
C GLU A 91 -17.06 12.34 -14.88
N SER A 92 -15.91 12.14 -14.23
CA SER A 92 -15.28 13.15 -13.39
C SER A 92 -13.82 13.35 -13.81
N PRO A 93 -13.49 14.40 -14.58
CA PRO A 93 -12.11 14.73 -14.94
C PRO A 93 -11.19 14.86 -13.72
N LEU A 94 -11.72 15.39 -12.62
CA LEU A 94 -11.00 15.51 -11.35
C LEU A 94 -10.64 14.13 -10.77
N LEU A 95 -11.62 13.23 -10.60
CA LEU A 95 -11.36 11.90 -10.04
C LEU A 95 -10.49 11.05 -10.96
N ASN A 96 -10.63 11.20 -12.28
CA ASN A 96 -9.75 10.55 -13.25
C ASN A 96 -8.30 11.05 -13.11
N GLY A 97 -8.10 12.36 -13.00
CA GLY A 97 -6.80 12.98 -12.77
C GLY A 97 -6.16 12.48 -11.46
N ILE A 98 -6.93 12.46 -10.37
CA ILE A 98 -6.47 11.95 -9.06
C ILE A 98 -6.11 10.47 -9.15
N ALA A 99 -6.90 9.63 -9.83
CA ALA A 99 -6.62 8.20 -9.98
C ALA A 99 -5.30 7.94 -10.73
N LYS A 100 -5.01 8.73 -11.79
CA LYS A 100 -3.75 8.64 -12.54
C LYS A 100 -2.57 9.15 -11.73
N ALA A 101 -2.74 10.28 -11.04
CA ALA A 101 -1.70 10.84 -10.17
C ALA A 101 -1.40 9.89 -8.98
N HIS A 102 -2.43 9.23 -8.42
CA HIS A 102 -2.29 8.22 -7.38
C HIS A 102 -1.38 7.08 -7.84
N PHE A 103 -1.59 6.55 -9.05
CA PHE A 103 -0.73 5.52 -9.62
C PHE A 103 0.73 5.97 -9.75
N TRP A 104 0.98 7.12 -10.38
CA TRP A 104 2.34 7.58 -10.64
C TRP A 104 3.09 7.95 -9.36
N LEU A 105 2.40 8.64 -8.43
CA LEU A 105 2.96 8.97 -7.13
C LEU A 105 3.32 7.71 -6.37
N TYR A 106 2.41 6.73 -6.31
CA TYR A 106 2.70 5.44 -5.68
C TYR A 106 3.87 4.71 -6.34
N PHE A 107 3.92 4.65 -7.67
CA PHE A 107 5.02 3.97 -8.37
C PHE A 107 6.38 4.59 -8.02
N ILE A 108 6.49 5.92 -8.06
CA ILE A 108 7.71 6.64 -7.72
C ILE A 108 8.08 6.44 -6.25
N THR A 109 7.11 6.56 -5.34
CA THR A 109 7.33 6.34 -3.91
C THR A 109 7.74 4.90 -3.60
N ALA A 110 7.16 3.90 -4.27
CA ALA A 110 7.55 2.50 -4.10
C ALA A 110 8.99 2.24 -4.53
N LEU A 111 9.45 2.86 -5.63
CA LEU A 111 10.86 2.81 -6.04
C LEU A 111 11.77 3.48 -5.01
N ALA A 112 11.41 4.68 -4.54
CA ALA A 112 12.16 5.40 -3.51
C ALA A 112 12.25 4.60 -2.21
N ALA A 113 11.18 3.91 -1.83
CA ALA A 113 11.09 3.07 -0.64
C ALA A 113 12.04 1.85 -0.70
N VAL A 114 12.10 1.17 -1.85
CA VAL A 114 13.09 0.08 -2.06
C VAL A 114 14.52 0.61 -1.98
N ILE A 115 14.78 1.77 -2.61
CA ILE A 115 16.11 2.39 -2.57
C ILE A 115 16.48 2.79 -1.13
N SER A 116 15.55 3.36 -0.35
CA SER A 116 15.83 3.77 1.03
C SER A 116 16.22 2.57 1.89
N LEU A 117 15.50 1.44 1.77
CA LEU A 117 15.82 0.22 2.51
C LEU A 117 17.16 -0.39 2.09
N LEU A 118 17.52 -0.34 0.79
CA LEU A 118 18.85 -0.76 0.31
C LEU A 118 19.98 0.08 0.90
N LEU A 119 19.72 1.38 1.09
CA LEU A 119 20.62 2.36 1.72
C LEU A 119 20.58 2.31 3.27
N ARG A 120 19.77 1.43 3.87
CA ARG A 120 19.58 1.26 5.32
C ARG A 120 18.88 2.41 6.04
N TYR A 121 18.13 3.24 5.32
CA TYR A 121 17.19 4.16 5.97
C TYR A 121 15.97 3.38 6.45
N THR A 122 15.95 3.06 7.74
CA THR A 122 14.86 2.31 8.34
C THR A 122 14.65 2.61 9.82
N THR A 123 13.39 2.69 10.22
CA THR A 123 12.95 2.81 11.62
C THR A 123 13.03 1.50 12.40
N SER A 124 13.37 0.38 11.73
CA SER A 124 13.41 -0.99 12.25
C SER A 124 12.06 -1.58 12.69
N LYS A 125 10.96 -0.83 12.59
CA LYS A 125 9.59 -1.30 12.88
C LYS A 125 9.08 -2.23 11.78
N GLU A 126 8.65 -3.43 12.14
CA GLU A 126 8.15 -4.40 11.15
C GLU A 126 6.90 -3.87 10.42
N TYR A 127 6.88 -4.01 9.10
CA TYR A 127 5.83 -3.48 8.22
C TYR A 127 5.71 -1.94 8.21
N ALA A 128 6.53 -1.21 8.97
CA ALA A 128 6.56 0.24 9.02
C ALA A 128 8.02 0.73 8.93
N GLN A 129 8.81 0.08 8.08
CA GLN A 129 10.27 0.25 8.05
C GLN A 129 10.74 1.56 7.43
N PHE A 130 9.88 2.32 6.76
CA PHE A 130 10.28 3.54 6.06
C PHE A 130 10.45 4.70 7.03
N GLU A 131 11.29 5.66 6.65
CA GLU A 131 11.47 6.91 7.40
C GLU A 131 10.41 7.96 7.01
N TRP A 132 10.26 8.95 7.89
CA TRP A 132 9.21 9.97 7.86
C TRP A 132 8.90 10.62 6.50
N PRO A 133 9.85 10.90 5.58
CA PRO A 133 9.50 11.53 4.31
C PRO A 133 8.71 10.59 3.40
N ILE A 134 9.04 9.29 3.42
CA ILE A 134 8.32 8.28 2.67
C ILE A 134 6.96 8.03 3.32
N ASP A 135 6.88 8.05 4.65
CA ASP A 135 5.61 7.92 5.37
C ASP A 135 4.63 9.04 5.02
N VAL A 136 5.10 10.29 4.93
CA VAL A 136 4.27 11.41 4.49
C VAL A 136 3.76 11.20 3.05
N LEU A 137 4.62 10.72 2.14
CA LEU A 137 4.20 10.42 0.76
C LEU A 137 3.15 9.30 0.74
N ILE A 138 3.31 8.27 1.56
CA ILE A 138 2.35 7.17 1.70
C ILE A 138 1.01 7.69 2.20
N VAL A 139 1.00 8.60 3.20
CA VAL A 139 -0.24 9.25 3.66
C VAL A 139 -0.92 10.01 2.52
N VAL A 140 -0.18 10.77 1.72
CA VAL A 140 -0.74 11.49 0.55
C VAL A 140 -1.35 10.51 -0.45
N ILE A 141 -0.64 9.44 -0.82
CA ILE A 141 -1.13 8.38 -1.71
C ILE A 141 -2.43 7.78 -1.17
N TRP A 142 -2.46 7.46 0.13
CA TRP A 142 -3.62 6.85 0.77
C TRP A 142 -4.83 7.80 0.75
N VAL A 143 -4.62 9.08 1.04
CA VAL A 143 -5.67 10.13 0.94
C VAL A 143 -6.19 10.26 -0.48
N MET A 144 -5.32 10.23 -1.51
CA MET A 144 -5.76 10.26 -2.91
C MET A 144 -6.66 9.07 -3.25
N TRP A 145 -6.34 7.88 -2.73
CA TRP A 145 -7.22 6.72 -2.88
C TRP A 145 -8.56 6.92 -2.15
N GLY A 146 -8.55 7.46 -0.93
CA GLY A 146 -9.75 7.84 -0.18
C GLY A 146 -10.65 8.82 -0.95
N ILE A 147 -10.08 9.85 -1.57
CA ILE A 147 -10.82 10.78 -2.45
C ILE A 147 -11.44 10.01 -3.62
N GLY A 148 -10.73 9.03 -4.20
CA GLY A 148 -11.27 8.14 -5.21
C GLY A 148 -12.47 7.31 -4.72
N ILE A 149 -12.40 6.77 -3.50
CA ILE A 149 -13.49 6.01 -2.85
C ILE A 149 -14.73 6.87 -2.66
N PHE A 150 -14.60 7.92 -1.85
CA PHE A 150 -15.75 8.73 -1.47
C PHE A 150 -16.26 9.58 -2.64
N GLY A 151 -15.37 9.99 -3.55
CA GLY A 151 -15.73 10.69 -4.78
C GLY A 151 -16.65 9.85 -5.67
N LEU A 152 -16.30 8.59 -5.96
CA LEU A 152 -17.18 7.72 -6.75
C LEU A 152 -18.48 7.38 -6.02
N ILE A 153 -18.46 7.21 -4.69
CA ILE A 153 -19.68 7.01 -3.89
C ILE A 153 -20.61 8.22 -3.99
N GLY A 154 -20.06 9.44 -4.03
CA GLY A 154 -20.83 10.68 -4.18
C GLY A 154 -21.50 10.82 -5.55
N LEU A 155 -20.91 10.23 -6.60
CA LEU A 155 -21.42 10.26 -7.98
C LEU A 155 -22.21 9.00 -8.36
N ARG A 156 -22.42 8.07 -7.43
CA ARG A 156 -23.03 6.77 -7.72
C ARG A 156 -24.47 6.91 -8.24
N ARG A 157 -24.88 5.97 -9.09
CA ARG A 157 -26.28 5.84 -9.51
C ARG A 157 -27.06 4.84 -8.65
N GLU A 158 -26.37 3.90 -8.01
CA GLU A 158 -27.00 2.91 -7.13
C GLU A 158 -27.33 3.50 -5.75
N LYS A 159 -28.57 3.29 -5.29
CA LYS A 159 -29.00 3.83 -4.00
C LYS A 159 -28.31 3.11 -2.84
N THR A 160 -28.22 1.78 -2.93
CA THR A 160 -27.58 0.92 -1.94
C THR A 160 -26.12 0.69 -2.27
N LEU A 161 -25.28 0.68 -1.24
CA LEU A 161 -23.87 0.33 -1.40
C LEU A 161 -23.71 -1.18 -1.37
N TYR A 162 -23.10 -1.72 -2.43
CA TYR A 162 -22.71 -3.12 -2.48
C TYR A 162 -21.71 -3.45 -1.36
N ILE A 163 -21.77 -4.66 -0.83
CA ILE A 163 -20.98 -5.08 0.34
C ILE A 163 -19.47 -4.88 0.15
N SER A 164 -18.94 -5.09 -1.06
CA SER A 164 -17.52 -4.83 -1.35
C SER A 164 -17.10 -3.39 -1.04
N ILE A 165 -18.00 -2.41 -1.23
CA ILE A 165 -17.71 -1.01 -0.93
C ILE A 165 -17.50 -0.80 0.58
N TRP A 166 -18.23 -1.51 1.43
CA TRP A 166 -18.09 -1.39 2.89
C TRP A 166 -16.70 -1.86 3.31
N TYR A 167 -16.23 -2.98 2.75
CA TYR A 167 -14.89 -3.50 3.01
C TYR A 167 -13.79 -2.57 2.45
N TYR A 168 -13.96 -1.94 1.30
CA TYR A 168 -13.01 -0.92 0.83
C TYR A 168 -12.96 0.31 1.74
N ILE A 169 -14.11 0.79 2.23
CA ILE A 169 -14.16 1.90 3.21
C ILE A 169 -13.48 1.48 4.51
N ALA A 170 -13.77 0.28 5.02
CA ALA A 170 -13.15 -0.25 6.23
C ALA A 170 -11.63 -0.39 6.07
N THR A 171 -11.16 -0.82 4.91
CA THR A 171 -9.73 -0.88 4.56
C THR A 171 -9.10 0.51 4.63
N PHE A 172 -9.71 1.50 3.96
CA PHE A 172 -9.21 2.86 3.95
C PHE A 172 -9.10 3.44 5.37
N LEU A 173 -10.18 3.39 6.15
CA LEU A 173 -10.23 3.96 7.50
C LEU A 173 -9.33 3.21 8.48
N GLY A 174 -9.35 1.88 8.44
CA GLY A 174 -8.54 1.03 9.32
C GLY A 174 -7.06 1.28 9.11
N VAL A 175 -6.58 1.17 7.86
CA VAL A 175 -5.15 1.42 7.57
C VAL A 175 -4.77 2.87 7.86
N ALA A 176 -5.61 3.86 7.53
CA ALA A 176 -5.29 5.26 7.80
C ALA A 176 -5.05 5.51 9.30
N MET A 177 -5.93 4.99 10.17
CA MET A 177 -5.75 5.07 11.61
C MET A 177 -4.47 4.36 12.05
N LEU A 178 -4.29 3.11 11.63
CA LEU A 178 -3.15 2.28 12.02
C LEU A 178 -1.81 2.93 11.65
N TYR A 179 -1.70 3.38 10.40
CA TYR A 179 -0.48 3.96 9.85
C TYR A 179 -0.11 5.26 10.56
N LEU A 180 -1.08 6.17 10.73
CA LEU A 180 -0.82 7.46 11.37
C LEU A 180 -0.35 7.31 12.82
N PHE A 181 -0.93 6.38 13.58
CA PHE A 181 -0.55 6.19 14.98
C PHE A 181 0.77 5.42 15.13
N ASN A 182 1.04 4.41 14.31
CA ASN A 182 2.29 3.66 14.45
C ASN A 182 3.53 4.44 14.02
N ASN A 183 3.36 5.28 13.00
CA ASN A 183 4.41 6.08 12.38
C ASN A 183 4.42 7.52 12.94
N MET A 184 3.89 7.73 14.15
CA MET A 184 4.20 8.96 14.89
C MET A 184 5.66 8.90 15.31
N GLU A 185 6.47 9.76 14.71
CA GLU A 185 7.90 9.80 14.95
C GLU A 185 8.42 11.23 14.90
N VAL A 186 9.55 11.42 15.57
CA VAL A 186 10.20 12.71 15.74
C VAL A 186 11.44 12.73 14.84
N PRO A 187 11.45 13.52 13.75
CA PRO A 187 12.65 13.69 12.94
C PRO A 187 13.74 14.36 13.77
N THR A 188 14.85 13.65 14.00
CA THR A 188 15.84 14.06 15.01
C THR A 188 16.54 15.36 14.64
N TYR A 189 16.75 15.61 13.36
CA TYR A 189 17.39 16.83 12.86
C TYR A 189 16.65 18.11 13.29
N PHE A 190 15.31 18.13 13.22
CA PHE A 190 14.53 19.35 13.53
C PHE A 190 14.41 19.63 15.03
N VAL A 191 14.57 18.61 15.88
CA VAL A 191 14.45 18.76 17.34
C VAL A 191 15.80 18.91 18.02
N ALA A 192 16.79 18.10 17.62
CA ALA A 192 18.13 18.11 18.22
C ALA A 192 19.13 19.03 17.50
N GLY A 193 18.80 19.51 16.29
CA GLY A 193 19.71 20.31 15.46
C GLY A 193 20.95 19.55 14.95
N MET A 194 20.95 18.23 15.08
CA MET A 194 22.06 17.34 14.76
C MET A 194 21.54 16.01 14.18
N GLY A 195 22.37 15.30 13.41
CA GLY A 195 22.03 14.01 12.80
C GLY A 195 21.59 14.12 11.34
N ASP A 196 21.12 13.01 10.78
CA ASP A 196 20.60 12.94 9.41
C ASP A 196 19.18 13.53 9.34
N ILE A 197 18.87 14.30 8.29
CA ILE A 197 17.54 14.86 8.03
C ILE A 197 16.49 13.77 7.75
N PHE A 198 16.93 12.63 7.22
CA PHE A 198 16.06 11.51 6.91
C PHE A 198 15.77 10.63 8.13
N HIS A 199 16.49 10.81 9.24
CA HIS A 199 16.36 9.96 10.41
C HIS A 199 15.28 10.48 11.38
N SER A 200 14.53 9.55 11.94
CA SER A 200 13.54 9.80 12.98
C SER A 200 13.60 8.77 14.11
N VAL A 201 12.96 9.09 15.23
CA VAL A 201 12.77 8.15 16.35
C VAL A 201 11.29 8.04 16.68
N SER A 202 10.84 6.83 17.03
CA SER A 202 9.45 6.59 17.45
C SER A 202 9.03 7.55 18.55
N MET A 203 7.78 8.03 18.48
CA MET A 203 7.15 8.82 19.55
C MET A 203 6.94 7.99 20.83
N TYR A 204 7.02 6.66 20.73
CA TYR A 204 6.83 5.73 21.83
C TYR A 204 8.15 5.02 22.18
N THR A 205 8.23 4.44 23.38
CA THR A 205 9.39 3.64 23.81
C THR A 205 8.99 2.40 24.59
N GLY A 206 9.89 1.40 24.63
CA GLY A 206 9.74 0.19 25.45
C GLY A 206 8.45 -0.59 25.16
N SER A 207 7.78 -1.06 26.22
CA SER A 207 6.55 -1.85 26.09
C SER A 207 5.41 -1.11 25.40
N ASN A 208 5.35 0.22 25.52
CA ASN A 208 4.33 1.02 24.83
C ASN A 208 4.55 1.02 23.32
N ASP A 209 5.81 1.18 22.88
CA ASP A 209 6.14 1.11 21.45
C ASP A 209 5.87 -0.28 20.89
N ALA A 210 6.22 -1.33 21.65
CA ALA A 210 5.91 -2.71 21.26
C ALA A 210 4.40 -2.95 21.11
N LEU A 211 3.58 -2.39 22.02
CA LEU A 211 2.12 -2.51 21.94
C LEU A 211 1.56 -1.80 20.71
N VAL A 212 1.97 -0.56 20.45
CA VAL A 212 1.52 0.20 19.27
C VAL A 212 1.99 -0.51 17.99
N GLN A 213 3.24 -0.97 17.95
CA GLN A 213 3.83 -1.68 16.83
C GLN A 213 3.09 -2.99 16.50
N TRP A 214 2.71 -3.78 17.49
CA TRP A 214 2.00 -5.04 17.23
C TRP A 214 0.49 -4.90 17.10
N TRP A 215 -0.10 -3.85 17.69
CA TRP A 215 -1.43 -3.40 17.31
C TRP A 215 -1.47 -3.05 15.82
N PHE A 216 -0.50 -2.27 15.34
CA PHE A 216 -0.32 -2.00 13.92
C PHE A 216 -0.05 -3.27 13.12
N GLY A 217 0.96 -4.07 13.48
CA GLY A 217 1.39 -5.23 12.71
C GLY A 217 0.27 -6.27 12.51
N HIS A 218 -0.47 -6.61 13.56
CA HIS A 218 -1.60 -7.53 13.44
C HIS A 218 -2.73 -6.94 12.57
N ASN A 219 -3.10 -5.68 12.82
CA ASN A 219 -4.20 -5.07 12.09
C ASN A 219 -3.80 -4.65 10.66
N ALA A 220 -2.52 -4.45 10.36
CA ALA A 220 -2.03 -4.28 8.99
C ALA A 220 -2.31 -5.56 8.20
N VAL A 221 -2.10 -6.74 8.79
CA VAL A 221 -2.54 -8.00 8.17
C VAL A 221 -4.05 -8.04 8.01
N ALA A 222 -4.83 -7.72 9.04
CA ALA A 222 -6.29 -7.73 8.95
C ALA A 222 -6.81 -6.77 7.85
N PHE A 223 -6.36 -5.52 7.84
CA PHE A 223 -6.89 -4.48 6.95
C PHE A 223 -6.21 -4.40 5.58
N VAL A 224 -5.06 -5.06 5.35
CA VAL A 224 -4.45 -5.16 4.01
C VAL A 224 -4.65 -6.55 3.39
N PHE A 225 -4.56 -7.63 4.17
CA PHE A 225 -4.64 -9.00 3.64
C PHE A 225 -6.00 -9.67 3.80
N THR A 226 -6.89 -9.15 4.64
CA THR A 226 -8.20 -9.78 4.87
C THR A 226 -9.32 -8.91 4.34
N VAL A 227 -9.51 -7.72 4.91
CA VAL A 227 -10.65 -6.84 4.63
C VAL A 227 -10.80 -6.51 3.13
N PRO A 228 -9.77 -6.01 2.41
CA PRO A 228 -9.93 -5.69 1.00
C PRO A 228 -10.00 -6.94 0.13
N ILE A 229 -9.36 -8.04 0.52
CA ILE A 229 -9.46 -9.33 -0.19
C ILE A 229 -10.89 -9.87 -0.10
N ILE A 230 -11.56 -9.72 1.05
CA ILE A 230 -12.98 -10.01 1.19
C ILE A 230 -13.82 -9.14 0.24
N ALA A 231 -13.49 -7.85 0.08
CA ALA A 231 -14.16 -6.99 -0.91
C ALA A 231 -14.04 -7.56 -2.34
N MET A 232 -12.85 -8.04 -2.69
CA MET A 232 -12.56 -8.66 -3.99
C MET A 232 -13.36 -9.95 -4.17
N ILE A 233 -13.37 -10.83 -3.16
CA ILE A 233 -14.14 -12.10 -3.18
C ILE A 233 -15.62 -11.81 -3.36
N TYR A 234 -16.20 -10.89 -2.58
CA TYR A 234 -17.61 -10.53 -2.71
C TYR A 234 -17.96 -10.07 -4.12
N TYR A 235 -17.03 -9.43 -4.83
CA TYR A 235 -17.29 -9.04 -6.21
C TYR A 235 -17.07 -10.17 -7.21
N TYR A 236 -15.93 -10.86 -7.17
CA TYR A 236 -15.52 -11.81 -8.20
C TYR A 236 -16.13 -13.20 -8.03
N LEU A 237 -16.42 -13.65 -6.81
CA LEU A 237 -16.97 -15.00 -6.58
C LEU A 237 -18.40 -15.15 -7.12
N PRO A 238 -19.34 -14.21 -6.92
CA PRO A 238 -20.68 -14.31 -7.51
C PRO A 238 -20.70 -13.92 -9.00
N LYS A 239 -19.57 -13.47 -9.55
CA LYS A 239 -19.46 -12.99 -10.93
C LYS A 239 -19.15 -14.17 -11.85
N GLU A 240 -20.07 -15.13 -11.87
CA GLU A 240 -20.15 -16.18 -12.90
C GLU A 240 -21.06 -15.73 -14.05
#